data_AF-A0ABD5IFF0-F1
#
_entry.id   AF-A0ABD5IFF0-F1
#
_cell.length_a   1.000
_cell.length_b   1.000
_cell.length_c   1.000
_cell.angle_alpha   90.00
_cell.angle_beta   90.00
_cell.angle_gamma   90.00
#
_symmetry.space_group_name_H-M   'P 1'
#
loop_
_entity.id
_entity.type
_entity.pdbx_description
1 polymer ?
#
loop_
_entity_poly.entity_id
_entity_poly.type
_entity_poly.pdbx_seq_one_letter_code
_entity_poly.pdbx_strand_id
1 'polypeptide(L)' 'MEPFNFKQFWLAMSKDERDVFAEEAGTTAHYIMTHTQRRTRMPKKKLMDQLFKACKKRKPELTKPQLVSFFY' A
#
# COMPACT_ATOMS: atom_id res chain seq x y z
N MET A 1 -3.32 9.37 -17.15
CA MET A 1 -3.26 9.20 -15.68
C MET A 1 -2.07 8.31 -15.38
N GLU A 2 -1.09 8.82 -14.64
CA GLU A 2 0.06 8.00 -14.25
C GLU A 2 -0.39 6.88 -13.29
N PRO A 3 0.10 5.64 -13.49
CA PRO A 3 -0.20 4.53 -12.60
C PRO A 3 0.40 4.83 -11.22
N PHE A 4 -0.38 4.63 -10.15
CA PHE A 4 0.14 4.82 -8.81
C PHE A 4 1.25 3.79 -8.53
N ASN A 5 2.42 4.29 -8.15
CA ASN A 5 3.56 3.45 -7.85
C ASN A 5 3.68 3.25 -6.34
N PHE A 6 3.03 2.19 -5.83
CA PHE A 6 3.11 1.86 -4.39
C PHE A 6 4.56 1.67 -3.94
N LYS A 7 5.44 1.13 -4.80
CA LYS A 7 6.86 0.95 -4.46
C LYS A 7 7.55 2.29 -4.17
N GLN A 8 7.31 3.33 -4.98
CA GLN A 8 7.86 4.66 -4.71
C GLN A 8 7.26 5.28 -3.45
N PHE A 9 5.94 5.16 -3.25
CA PHE A 9 5.28 5.62 -2.03
C PHE A 9 5.87 4.93 -0.78
N TRP A 10 6.06 3.62 -0.85
CA TRP A 10 6.68 2.83 0.23
C TRP A 10 8.12 3.22 0.49
N LEU A 11 8.92 3.39 -0.57
CA LEU A 11 10.33 3.79 -0.46
C LEU A 11 10.50 5.22 0.08
N ALA A 12 9.56 6.12 -0.22
CA ALA A 12 9.56 7.48 0.28
C ALA A 12 9.31 7.57 1.80
N MET A 13 8.58 6.62 2.38
CA MET A 13 8.34 6.57 3.83
C MET A 13 9.56 6.03 4.59
N SER A 14 9.81 6.57 5.79
CA SER A 14 10.79 6.02 6.73
C SER A 14 10.34 4.69 7.34
N LYS A 15 11.24 3.96 8.01
CA LYS A 15 10.92 2.65 8.60
C LYS A 15 9.79 2.74 9.64
N ASP A 16 9.85 3.71 10.55
CA ASP A 16 8.78 3.97 11.53
C ASP A 16 7.45 4.30 10.86
N GLU A 17 7.46 5.13 9.82
CA GLU A 17 6.23 5.45 9.08
C GLU A 17 5.62 4.24 8.39
N ARG A 18 6.45 3.33 7.89
CA ARG A 18 6.02 2.06 7.29
C ARG A 18 5.42 1.12 8.31
N ASP A 19 5.98 1.05 9.51
CA ASP A 19 5.44 0.25 10.61
C ASP A 19 4.08 0.79 11.04
N VAL A 20 3.97 2.09 11.30
CA VAL A 20 2.69 2.75 11.62
C VAL A 20 1.68 2.56 10.49
N PHE A 21 2.09 2.73 9.24
CA PHE A 21 1.22 2.51 8.08
C PHE A 21 0.73 1.06 8.02
N ALA A 22 1.61 0.09 8.28
CA ALA A 22 1.25 -1.32 8.27
C ALA A 22 0.27 -1.64 9.40
N GLU A 23 0.51 -1.15 10.61
CA GLU A 23 -0.40 -1.29 11.75
C GLU A 23 -1.78 -0.69 11.44
N GLU A 24 -1.83 0.51 10.87
CA GLU A 24 -3.10 1.14 10.44
C GLU A 24 -3.82 0.32 9.36
N ALA A 25 -3.06 -0.29 8.45
CA ALA A 25 -3.58 -1.18 7.42
C ALA A 25 -3.93 -2.59 7.96
N GLY A 26 -3.72 -2.86 9.26
CA GLY A 26 -3.98 -4.15 9.89
C GLY A 26 -3.05 -5.26 9.39
N THR A 27 -1.82 -4.91 9.03
CA THR A 27 -0.79 -5.81 8.51
C THR A 27 0.59 -5.46 9.08
N THR A 28 1.65 -6.07 8.57
CA THR A 28 3.02 -5.78 8.99
C THR A 28 3.84 -5.19 7.86
N ALA A 29 4.83 -4.35 8.18
CA ALA A 29 5.73 -3.78 7.19
C ALA A 29 6.45 -4.87 6.39
N HIS A 30 6.75 -6.00 7.04
CA HIS A 30 7.31 -7.20 6.40
C HIS A 30 6.35 -7.80 5.35
N TYR A 31 5.05 -7.88 5.65
CA TYR A 31 4.06 -8.40 4.70
C TYR A 31 3.97 -7.51 3.46
N ILE A 32 3.89 -6.18 3.65
CA ILE A 32 3.84 -5.21 2.56
C ILE A 32 5.14 -5.28 1.73
N MET A 33 6.30 -5.31 2.38
CA MET A 33 7.57 -5.42 1.68
C MET A 33 7.69 -6.73 0.88
N THR A 34 7.22 -7.84 1.44
CA THR A 34 7.31 -9.16 0.79
C THR A 34 6.34 -9.31 -0.38
N HIS A 35 5.10 -8.84 -0.24
CA HIS A 35 4.04 -9.07 -1.22
C HIS A 35 3.85 -7.90 -2.17
N THR A 36 3.91 -6.68 -1.66
CA THR A 36 3.63 -5.47 -2.43
C THR A 36 4.84 -5.02 -3.23
N GLN A 37 6.05 -5.15 -2.68
CA GLN A 37 7.27 -4.79 -3.40
C GLN A 37 7.61 -5.78 -4.53
N ARG A 38 7.25 -7.05 -4.35
CA ARG A 38 7.53 -8.12 -5.33
C ARG A 38 6.40 -8.36 -6.34
N ARG A 39 5.23 -7.71 -6.19
CA ARG A 39 3.99 -8.00 -6.96
C ARG A 39 3.62 -9.49 -6.98
N THR A 40 4.13 -10.26 -6.02
CA THR A 40 4.05 -11.74 -6.03
C THR A 40 2.71 -12.26 -5.54
N ARG A 41 1.95 -11.43 -4.81
CA ARG A 41 0.62 -11.83 -4.31
C ARG A 41 -0.30 -10.64 -4.21
N MET A 42 -1.45 -10.72 -4.88
CA MET A 42 -2.53 -9.77 -4.68
C MET A 42 -3.01 -9.82 -3.22
N PRO A 43 -3.07 -8.66 -2.53
CA PRO A 43 -3.73 -8.56 -1.25
C PRO A 43 -5.17 -9.06 -1.34
N LYS A 44 -5.64 -9.77 -0.30
CA LYS A 44 -7.07 -10.07 -0.19
C LYS A 44 -7.87 -8.77 -0.20
N LYS A 45 -9.12 -8.78 -0.69
CA LYS A 45 -10.02 -7.60 -0.75
C LYS A 45 -10.02 -6.77 0.55
N LYS A 46 -10.06 -7.44 1.71
CA LYS A 46 -10.03 -6.79 3.03
C LYS A 46 -8.74 -5.99 3.26
N LEU A 47 -7.59 -6.59 2.95
CA LEU A 47 -6.29 -5.92 3.08
C LEU A 47 -6.13 -4.79 2.06
N MET A 48 -6.64 -4.96 0.82
CA MET A 48 -6.65 -3.91 -0.19
C MET A 48 -7.47 -2.69 0.28
N ASP A 49 -8.61 -2.91 0.93
CA ASP A 49 -9.44 -1.84 1.47
C ASP A 49 -8.76 -1.10 2.62
N GLN A 50 -8.11 -1.85 3.53
CA GLN A 50 -7.34 -1.25 4.63
C GLN A 50 -6.10 -0.49 4.14
N LEU A 51 -5.35 -1.05 3.18
CA LEU A 51 -4.26 -0.37 2.49
C LEU A 51 -4.75 0.92 1.82
N PHE A 52 -5.88 0.86 1.13
CA PHE A 52 -6.48 2.03 0.51
C PHE A 52 -6.84 3.10 1.56
N LYS A 53 -7.42 2.70 2.69
CA LYS A 53 -7.79 3.63 3.77
C LYS A 53 -6.55 4.29 4.40
N ALA A 54 -5.50 3.50 4.66
CA ALA A 54 -4.23 4.00 5.17
C ALA A 54 -3.53 4.92 4.16
N CYS A 55 -3.51 4.55 2.89
CA CYS A 55 -2.98 5.41 1.83
C CYS A 55 -3.80 6.70 1.69
N LYS A 56 -5.13 6.65 1.73
CA LYS A 56 -6.01 7.82 1.61
C LYS A 56 -5.77 8.84 2.73
N LYS A 57 -5.40 8.39 3.94
CA LYS A 57 -5.01 9.28 5.04
C LYS A 57 -3.76 10.11 4.72
N ARG A 58 -2.77 9.53 4.04
CA ARG A 58 -1.50 10.20 3.70
C ARG A 58 -1.50 10.87 2.32
N LYS A 59 -2.23 10.29 1.37
CA LYS A 59 -2.47 10.76 0.01
C LYS A 59 -3.97 10.73 -0.28
N PRO A 60 -4.71 11.81 0.01
CA PRO A 60 -6.14 11.88 -0.28
C PRO A 60 -6.45 11.81 -1.79
N GLU A 61 -5.48 12.12 -2.63
CA GLU A 61 -5.50 12.00 -4.10
C GLU A 61 -5.47 10.53 -4.61
N LEU A 62 -5.19 9.55 -3.74
CA LEU A 62 -5.17 8.15 -4.16
C LEU A 62 -6.59 7.61 -4.37
N THR A 63 -6.81 6.95 -5.51
CA THR A 63 -8.06 6.24 -5.81
C THR A 63 -7.91 4.72 -5.73
N LYS A 64 -8.99 4.01 -5.34
CA LYS A 64 -9.01 2.53 -5.28
C LYS A 64 -8.54 1.87 -6.57
N PRO A 65 -9.00 2.30 -7.77
CA PRO A 65 -8.57 1.71 -9.03
C PRO A 65 -7.06 1.84 -9.25
N GLN A 66 -6.46 3.00 -8.92
CA GLN A 66 -5.01 3.19 -9.05
C GLN A 66 -4.21 2.26 -8.13
N LEU A 67 -4.69 2.04 -6.90
CA LEU A 67 -4.08 1.07 -6.00
C LEU A 67 -4.20 -0.35 -6.57
N VAL A 68 -5.38 -0.74 -7.03
CA VAL A 68 -5.65 -2.08 -7.59
C VAL A 68 -4.81 -2.32 -8.86
N SER A 69 -4.68 -1.32 -9.75
CA SER A 69 -3.86 -1.38 -10.96
C SER A 69 -2.37 -1.56 -10.70
N PHE A 70 -1.88 -1.33 -9.47
CA PHE A 70 -0.49 -1.65 -9.13
C PHE A 70 -0.30 -3.16 -8.87
N PHE A 71 -1.35 -3.85 -8.44
CA PHE A 71 -1.33 -5.26 -8.08
C PHE A 71 -1.89 -6.19 -9.18
N TYR A 72 -2.60 -5.66 -10.17
CA TYR A 72 -3.10 -6.35 -11.36
C TYR A 72 -2.11 -6.19 -12.52
#